data_AF-A0A4W6CMZ7-F1
#
_entry.id   AF-A0A4W6CMZ7-F1
#
_cell.length_a   1.000
_cell.length_b   1.000
_cell.length_c   1.000
_cell.angle_alpha   90.00
_cell.angle_beta   90.00
_cell.angle_gamma   90.00
#
_symmetry.space_group_name_H-M   'P 1'
#
loop_
_entity.id
_entity.type
_entity.pdbx_description
1 polymer ?
#
loop_
_entity_poly.entity_id
_entity_poly.type
_entity_poly.pdbx_seq_one_letter_code
_entity_poly.pdbx_strand_id
1 'polypeptide(L)'
;QRQGFYSTKNETGYGLLCHKTQESLLSSASGYNNYRGILNWCVVMLVLNNARLFLENLLRYGVLVDPIQVISLFLHDPYSWPAACLLIGSEPVGFLVHCINMAIMLTFPAAVVLLVPSMTPVGGAFVLGIYTILFLKLYSYKDVNMWCRELSTVKAKKLARSLSCPSAQHLNGGDRKVCYPGNLTIRDMYYFVFAPTLCYELNFPRSPKIRTSFLLRRLFEMVSKKKNMLSFLFQWMIPIIQSSMKPLEDMDLSRMTERLLRLAVPNHLLWLIFFYWFFHSSMNFTAELLRFGDRQFYKDWWNSETVTYFWQNWNIPVHKWCLRHFYKPLLRRGFSKMVSQSAVFFLSAFFHEYLVSVPLRMFRLWAFTGMMAQLPLAWFVGRFLRGNYGNAAVWISLIIGQPFAVLMYVHDYYVLHFRQEAD
;
A
#
# COMPACT_ATOMS: atom_id res chain seq x y z
N GLN A 1 -34.63 -17.49 -40.11
CA GLN A 1 -33.30 -16.87 -40.37
C GLN A 1 -32.76 -16.25 -39.08
N ARG A 2 -31.46 -15.90 -39.03
CA ARG A 2 -30.68 -15.38 -37.87
C ARG A 2 -30.23 -16.42 -36.84
N GLN A 3 -29.20 -17.19 -37.22
CA GLN A 3 -28.19 -17.65 -36.27
C GLN A 3 -27.41 -16.43 -35.73
N GLY A 4 -26.99 -16.46 -34.46
CA GLY A 4 -26.35 -15.34 -33.76
C GLY A 4 -25.05 -15.70 -33.04
N PHE A 5 -24.08 -16.23 -33.80
CA PHE A 5 -22.67 -16.47 -33.43
C PHE A 5 -22.26 -16.42 -31.94
N TYR A 6 -21.98 -17.61 -31.37
CA TYR A 6 -21.12 -17.71 -30.20
C TYR A 6 -19.73 -17.12 -30.51
N SER A 7 -19.30 -16.09 -29.77
CA SER A 7 -17.95 -15.53 -29.87
C SER A 7 -17.10 -15.95 -28.67
N THR A 8 -16.71 -17.22 -28.63
CA THR A 8 -15.74 -17.75 -27.66
C THR A 8 -14.33 -17.22 -27.97
N LYS A 9 -14.05 -15.97 -27.60
CA LYS A 9 -12.70 -15.39 -27.70
C LYS A 9 -11.75 -16.01 -26.66
N ASN A 10 -10.54 -16.34 -27.09
CA ASN A 10 -9.53 -17.05 -26.31
C ASN A 10 -9.05 -16.27 -25.06
N GLU A 11 -9.63 -16.54 -23.88
CA GLU A 11 -9.19 -15.94 -22.62
C GLU A 11 -7.91 -16.58 -22.02
N THR A 12 -7.53 -17.77 -22.47
CA THR A 12 -6.58 -18.70 -21.82
C THR A 12 -5.08 -18.32 -21.92
N GLY A 13 -4.76 -17.02 -21.88
CA GLY A 13 -3.37 -16.55 -21.84
C GLY A 13 -3.17 -15.09 -21.41
N TYR A 14 -4.05 -14.18 -21.83
CA TYR A 14 -3.84 -12.73 -21.64
C TYR A 14 -4.24 -12.19 -20.26
N GLY A 15 -5.09 -12.91 -19.50
CA GLY A 15 -5.60 -12.46 -18.19
C GLY A 15 -4.59 -12.41 -17.03
N LEU A 16 -3.30 -12.72 -17.29
CA LEU A 16 -2.24 -12.88 -16.28
C LEU A 16 -1.13 -11.83 -16.31
N LEU A 17 -0.96 -11.05 -17.39
CA LEU A 17 -0.01 -9.95 -17.44
C LEU A 17 -0.55 -8.71 -16.71
N CYS A 18 0.29 -8.11 -15.87
CA CYS A 18 0.08 -6.85 -15.20
C CYS A 18 1.16 -5.79 -15.52
N HIS A 19 2.24 -6.18 -16.20
CA HIS A 19 3.31 -5.27 -16.65
C HIS A 19 3.21 -4.88 -18.13
N LYS A 20 3.58 -3.63 -18.44
CA LYS A 20 3.70 -3.05 -19.79
C LYS A 20 4.84 -2.02 -19.78
N THR A 21 5.48 -1.74 -20.91
CA THR A 21 6.46 -0.65 -21.00
C THR A 21 5.76 0.70 -20.97
N GLN A 22 6.03 1.54 -19.96
CA GLN A 22 5.39 2.85 -19.76
C GLN A 22 6.19 3.71 -18.77
N GLU A 23 6.15 5.04 -18.92
CA GLU A 23 6.81 6.01 -18.03
C GLU A 23 5.94 6.38 -16.81
N SER A 24 6.56 6.94 -15.75
CA SER A 24 5.83 7.53 -14.61
C SER A 24 5.11 8.83 -15.00
N LEU A 25 3.91 9.09 -14.45
CA LEU A 25 3.10 10.27 -14.82
C LEU A 25 3.78 11.62 -14.57
N LEU A 26 4.57 11.80 -13.49
CA LEU A 26 5.30 13.06 -13.23
C LEU A 26 6.66 13.13 -13.96
N SER A 27 6.99 12.16 -14.82
CA SER A 27 8.14 12.25 -15.73
C SER A 27 7.81 13.24 -16.85
N SER A 28 8.74 14.09 -17.26
CA SER A 28 8.53 15.02 -18.38
C SER A 28 8.28 14.32 -19.73
N ALA A 29 8.55 13.02 -19.83
CA ALA A 29 8.24 12.18 -20.98
C ALA A 29 6.80 11.62 -20.99
N SER A 30 5.94 11.96 -20.01
CA SER A 30 4.57 11.43 -19.91
C SER A 30 3.53 12.20 -20.75
N GLY A 31 3.78 13.47 -21.06
CA GLY A 31 2.80 14.38 -21.67
C GLY A 31 1.59 14.72 -20.79
N TYR A 32 1.64 14.46 -19.48
CA TYR A 32 0.50 14.62 -18.59
C TYR A 32 0.28 16.08 -18.13
N ASN A 33 -0.93 16.61 -18.41
CA ASN A 33 -1.25 18.03 -18.20
C ASN A 33 -2.42 18.31 -17.22
N ASN A 34 -3.14 17.29 -16.70
CA ASN A 34 -4.36 17.51 -15.91
C ASN A 34 -4.10 17.62 -14.39
N TYR A 35 -3.74 18.82 -13.94
CA TYR A 35 -3.42 19.12 -12.53
C TYR A 35 -4.59 19.71 -11.72
N ARG A 36 -5.85 19.52 -12.16
CA ARG A 36 -7.05 20.08 -11.50
C ARG A 36 -7.16 19.75 -10.00
N GLY A 37 -6.81 18.53 -9.61
CA GLY A 37 -6.79 18.11 -8.21
C GLY A 37 -5.75 18.85 -7.35
N ILE A 38 -4.70 19.43 -7.95
CA ILE A 38 -3.74 20.28 -7.24
C ILE A 38 -4.34 21.68 -6.99
N LEU A 39 -5.18 22.20 -7.89
CA LEU A 39 -5.91 23.44 -7.63
C LEU A 39 -6.91 23.25 -6.47
N ASN A 40 -7.65 22.14 -6.47
CA ASN A 40 -8.52 21.76 -5.35
C ASN A 40 -7.71 21.62 -4.05
N TRP A 41 -6.53 21.00 -4.09
CA TRP A 41 -5.61 20.91 -2.95
C TRP A 41 -5.18 22.29 -2.43
N CYS A 42 -4.78 23.23 -3.30
CA CYS A 42 -4.44 24.59 -2.90
C CYS A 42 -5.60 25.29 -2.18
N VAL A 43 -6.84 25.11 -2.66
CA VAL A 43 -8.04 25.64 -1.99
C VAL A 43 -8.28 24.96 -0.64
N VAL A 44 -8.17 23.64 -0.54
CA VAL A 44 -8.32 22.91 0.74
C VAL A 44 -7.24 23.32 1.75
N MET A 45 -5.99 23.50 1.32
CA MET A 45 -4.90 23.96 2.18
C MET A 45 -5.11 25.41 2.64
N LEU A 46 -5.58 26.31 1.77
CA LEU A 46 -5.96 27.68 2.14
C LEU A 46 -7.11 27.70 3.15
N VAL A 47 -8.15 26.89 2.91
CA VAL A 47 -9.29 26.74 3.82
C VAL A 47 -8.83 26.18 5.16
N LEU A 48 -8.01 25.13 5.21
CA LEU A 48 -7.54 24.54 6.48
C LEU A 48 -6.58 25.46 7.25
N ASN A 49 -5.72 26.22 6.57
CA ASN A 49 -4.84 27.21 7.21
C ASN A 49 -5.66 28.34 7.85
N ASN A 50 -6.72 28.81 7.18
CA ASN A 50 -7.64 29.82 7.71
C ASN A 50 -8.66 29.23 8.70
N ALA A 51 -8.96 27.93 8.62
CA ALA A 51 -9.88 27.24 9.52
C ALA A 51 -9.37 27.23 10.97
N ARG A 52 -8.05 27.36 11.19
CA ARG A 52 -7.50 27.62 12.54
C ARG A 52 -8.11 28.89 13.15
N LEU A 53 -8.18 29.98 12.40
CA LEU A 53 -8.75 31.27 12.84
C LEU A 53 -10.28 31.19 13.02
N PHE A 54 -10.95 30.38 12.19
CA PHE A 54 -12.38 30.09 12.36
C PHE A 54 -12.65 29.26 13.61
N LEU A 55 -11.86 28.22 13.86
CA LEU A 55 -11.97 27.37 15.06
C LEU A 55 -11.64 28.17 16.32
N GLU A 56 -10.62 29.03 16.28
CA GLU A 56 -10.24 29.94 17.36
C GLU A 56 -11.38 30.90 17.73
N ASN A 57 -12.15 31.39 16.75
CA ASN A 57 -13.41 32.13 17.02
C ASN A 57 -14.54 31.22 17.52
N LEU A 58 -14.73 30.03 16.96
CA LEU A 58 -15.77 29.08 17.38
C LEU A 58 -15.57 28.65 18.85
N LEU A 59 -14.33 28.49 19.28
CA LEU A 59 -13.93 28.21 20.66
C LEU A 59 -14.06 29.43 21.59
N ARG A 60 -14.10 30.65 21.04
CA ARG A 60 -14.26 31.91 21.80
C ARG A 60 -15.72 32.30 22.03
N TYR A 61 -16.63 31.82 21.19
CA TYR A 61 -18.06 32.13 21.26
C TYR A 61 -18.97 30.92 21.57
N GLY A 62 -18.48 29.69 21.36
CA GLY A 62 -19.09 28.45 21.83
C GLY A 62 -20.27 27.92 21.00
N VAL A 63 -20.46 26.60 21.03
CA VAL A 63 -21.66 25.89 20.57
C VAL A 63 -21.86 24.66 21.46
N LEU A 64 -23.07 24.45 22.01
CA LEU A 64 -23.44 23.22 22.72
C LEU A 64 -24.31 22.34 21.80
N VAL A 65 -23.89 21.09 21.59
CA VAL A 65 -24.77 19.95 21.23
C VAL A 65 -24.18 18.70 21.89
N ASP A 66 -25.01 17.93 22.59
CA ASP A 66 -24.62 16.74 23.37
C ASP A 66 -25.22 15.46 22.76
N PRO A 67 -24.41 14.46 22.34
CA PRO A 67 -24.91 13.27 21.64
C PRO A 67 -24.43 11.91 22.20
N ILE A 68 -24.77 11.55 23.45
CA ILE A 68 -24.49 10.19 23.98
C ILE A 68 -25.73 9.53 24.61
N GLN A 69 -26.49 8.73 23.82
CA GLN A 69 -27.35 7.68 24.39
C GLN A 69 -27.72 6.51 23.43
N VAL A 70 -26.75 5.98 22.65
CA VAL A 70 -26.97 4.76 21.83
C VAL A 70 -25.81 3.76 21.91
N ILE A 71 -25.33 3.43 23.12
CA ILE A 71 -24.48 2.25 23.37
C ILE A 71 -24.90 1.58 24.70
N SER A 72 -26.00 0.82 24.69
CA SER A 72 -26.43 0.01 25.85
C SER A 72 -27.42 -1.12 25.50
N LEU A 73 -27.21 -1.79 24.35
CA LEU A 73 -27.86 -3.08 24.07
C LEU A 73 -26.93 -4.00 23.27
N PHE A 74 -27.09 -5.32 23.46
CA PHE A 74 -26.27 -6.39 22.89
C PHE A 74 -24.81 -6.52 23.38
N LEU A 75 -24.69 -6.86 24.67
CA LEU A 75 -23.65 -7.78 25.16
C LEU A 75 -24.32 -8.91 25.97
N HIS A 76 -24.36 -10.13 25.42
CA HIS A 76 -24.05 -11.39 26.15
C HIS A 76 -24.08 -12.63 25.23
N ASP A 77 -22.89 -13.04 24.77
CA ASP A 77 -22.17 -14.27 25.21
C ASP A 77 -22.87 -15.68 25.11
N PRO A 78 -22.21 -16.83 25.42
CA PRO A 78 -21.64 -17.65 24.34
C PRO A 78 -21.93 -19.19 24.42
N TYR A 79 -21.14 -19.98 23.68
CA TYR A 79 -20.91 -21.46 23.68
C TYR A 79 -21.55 -22.37 22.61
N SER A 80 -20.76 -23.41 22.29
CA SER A 80 -21.08 -24.65 21.52
C SER A 80 -21.25 -24.52 19.99
N TRP A 81 -20.77 -25.46 19.14
CA TRP A 81 -19.88 -26.62 19.36
C TRP A 81 -19.11 -27.03 18.07
N PRO A 82 -18.17 -28.02 18.11
CA PRO A 82 -17.15 -28.24 17.07
C PRO A 82 -17.48 -29.39 16.08
N ALA A 83 -16.43 -29.92 15.42
CA ALA A 83 -16.38 -30.99 14.41
C ALA A 83 -16.71 -30.50 12.97
N ALA A 84 -15.76 -30.55 12.01
CA ALA A 84 -15.24 -31.71 11.26
C ALA A 84 -15.97 -31.84 9.89
N CYS A 85 -15.37 -32.30 8.78
CA CYS A 85 -14.02 -32.81 8.54
C CYS A 85 -13.66 -32.80 7.03
N LEU A 86 -12.36 -32.90 6.68
CA LEU A 86 -11.81 -33.58 5.48
C LEU A 86 -12.24 -33.07 4.06
N LEU A 87 -11.66 -33.49 2.92
CA LEU A 87 -10.33 -34.02 2.53
C LEU A 87 -9.74 -33.03 1.47
N ILE A 88 -8.61 -33.16 0.72
CA ILE A 88 -7.40 -34.02 0.64
C ILE A 88 -6.29 -33.20 -0.08
N GLY A 89 -5.06 -33.71 -0.29
CA GLY A 89 -4.30 -33.36 -1.51
C GLY A 89 -2.78 -33.12 -1.44
N SER A 90 -2.00 -34.21 -1.46
CA SER A 90 -0.68 -34.47 -2.10
C SER A 90 0.37 -33.39 -2.52
N GLU A 91 0.26 -32.10 -2.23
CA GLU A 91 1.39 -31.13 -2.21
C GLU A 91 1.76 -30.60 -0.79
N PRO A 92 1.42 -31.25 0.35
CA PRO A 92 1.45 -30.59 1.66
C PRO A 92 2.84 -30.15 2.11
N VAL A 93 3.90 -30.92 1.80
CA VAL A 93 5.27 -30.61 2.28
C VAL A 93 5.80 -29.32 1.67
N GLY A 94 5.67 -29.13 0.35
CA GLY A 94 6.09 -27.89 -0.32
C GLY A 94 5.26 -26.68 0.12
N PHE A 95 3.96 -26.88 0.33
CA PHE A 95 3.08 -25.83 0.87
C PHE A 95 3.47 -25.45 2.30
N LEU A 96 3.71 -26.44 3.17
CA LEU A 96 4.10 -26.27 4.57
C LEU A 96 5.46 -25.58 4.71
N VAL A 97 6.48 -26.00 3.97
CA VAL A 97 7.80 -25.35 3.94
C VAL A 97 7.67 -23.88 3.50
N HIS A 98 6.84 -23.59 2.49
CA HIS A 98 6.54 -22.21 2.14
C HIS A 98 5.82 -21.47 3.27
N CYS A 99 4.83 -22.05 3.95
CA CYS A 99 4.14 -21.40 5.07
C CYS A 99 5.07 -21.12 6.26
N ILE A 100 5.95 -22.05 6.61
CA ILE A 100 6.99 -21.87 7.64
C ILE A 100 7.93 -20.72 7.25
N ASN A 101 8.46 -20.72 6.02
CA ASN A 101 9.31 -19.64 5.53
C ASN A 101 8.58 -18.28 5.53
N MET A 102 7.31 -18.23 5.13
CA MET A 102 6.50 -16.99 5.14
C MET A 102 6.23 -16.49 6.55
N ALA A 103 6.03 -17.37 7.52
CA ALA A 103 5.88 -17.01 8.93
C ALA A 103 7.21 -16.44 9.48
N ILE A 104 8.33 -17.16 9.30
CA ILE A 104 9.66 -16.74 9.73
C ILE A 104 10.03 -15.36 9.14
N MET A 105 9.73 -15.13 7.85
CA MET A 105 9.98 -13.84 7.17
C MET A 105 9.25 -12.64 7.78
N LEU A 106 8.25 -12.86 8.65
CA LEU A 106 7.59 -11.79 9.41
C LEU A 106 7.95 -11.85 10.91
N THR A 107 7.97 -13.04 11.53
CA THR A 107 8.22 -13.17 12.97
C THR A 107 9.67 -12.94 13.36
N PHE A 108 10.65 -13.39 12.57
CA PHE A 108 12.07 -13.21 12.85
C PHE A 108 12.51 -11.73 12.90
N PRO A 109 12.28 -10.90 11.87
CA PRO A 109 12.69 -9.49 11.91
C PRO A 109 11.94 -8.71 13.00
N ALA A 110 10.67 -9.04 13.27
CA ALA A 110 9.91 -8.44 14.38
C ALA A 110 10.52 -8.81 15.74
N ALA A 111 10.83 -10.08 15.98
CA ALA A 111 11.49 -10.52 17.20
C ALA A 111 12.85 -9.82 17.38
N VAL A 112 13.66 -9.69 16.33
CA VAL A 112 14.94 -8.96 16.40
C VAL A 112 14.74 -7.48 16.77
N VAL A 113 13.76 -6.78 16.19
CA VAL A 113 13.48 -5.36 16.50
C VAL A 113 12.95 -5.17 17.94
N LEU A 114 12.20 -6.13 18.48
CA LEU A 114 11.71 -6.09 19.85
C LEU A 114 12.79 -6.47 20.88
N LEU A 115 13.58 -7.52 20.61
CA LEU A 115 14.53 -8.08 21.57
C LEU A 115 15.88 -7.37 21.62
N VAL A 116 16.33 -6.71 20.53
CA VAL A 116 17.62 -5.99 20.50
C VAL A 116 17.44 -4.56 21.04
N PRO A 117 17.99 -4.19 22.22
CA PRO A 117 17.72 -2.87 22.81
C PRO A 117 18.33 -1.70 22.03
N SER A 118 19.43 -1.93 21.32
CA SER A 118 20.14 -0.94 20.51
C SER A 118 19.50 -0.64 19.14
N MET A 119 18.40 -1.30 18.79
CA MET A 119 17.68 -1.05 17.54
C MET A 119 16.88 0.26 17.61
N THR A 120 17.28 1.27 16.84
CA THR A 120 16.50 2.52 16.73
C THR A 120 15.15 2.28 16.03
N PRO A 121 14.06 2.99 16.39
CA PRO A 121 12.77 2.83 15.71
C PRO A 121 12.81 3.06 14.19
N VAL A 122 13.64 4.00 13.72
CA VAL A 122 13.81 4.25 12.29
C VAL A 122 14.54 3.09 11.59
N GLY A 123 15.55 2.49 12.24
CA GLY A 123 16.22 1.28 11.76
C GLY A 123 15.27 0.08 11.73
N GLY A 124 14.49 -0.11 12.79
CA GLY A 124 13.47 -1.16 12.89
C GLY A 124 12.43 -1.05 11.77
N ALA A 125 11.82 0.13 11.57
CA ALA A 125 10.84 0.35 10.52
C ALA A 125 11.41 0.07 9.10
N PHE A 126 12.68 0.41 8.87
CA PHE A 126 13.36 0.14 7.60
C PHE A 126 13.59 -1.37 7.39
N VAL A 127 14.05 -2.10 8.42
CA VAL A 127 14.23 -3.56 8.36
C VAL A 127 12.90 -4.28 8.15
N LEU A 128 11.87 -3.96 8.94
CA LEU A 128 10.55 -4.56 8.78
C LEU A 128 9.97 -4.27 7.39
N GLY A 129 10.14 -3.05 6.87
CA GLY A 129 9.71 -2.68 5.52
C GLY A 129 10.38 -3.52 4.42
N ILE A 130 11.69 -3.77 4.52
CA ILE A 130 12.41 -4.66 3.60
C ILE A 130 11.87 -6.10 3.68
N TYR A 131 11.70 -6.65 4.89
CA TYR A 131 11.19 -8.01 5.07
C TYR A 131 9.73 -8.15 4.59
N THR A 132 8.88 -7.14 4.80
CA THR A 132 7.52 -7.10 4.23
C THR A 132 7.54 -7.08 2.71
N ILE A 133 8.42 -6.29 2.07
CA ILE A 133 8.58 -6.28 0.61
C ILE A 133 9.04 -7.65 0.10
N LEU A 134 10.01 -8.29 0.78
CA LEU A 134 10.47 -9.64 0.44
C LEU A 134 9.37 -10.69 0.59
N PHE A 135 8.58 -10.65 1.67
CA PHE A 135 7.42 -11.52 1.89
C PHE A 135 6.42 -11.41 0.73
N LEU A 136 6.00 -10.19 0.37
CA LEU A 136 5.03 -9.97 -0.72
C LEU A 136 5.57 -10.46 -2.07
N LYS A 137 6.86 -10.24 -2.34
CA LYS A 137 7.54 -10.76 -3.54
C LYS A 137 7.58 -12.28 -3.57
N LEU A 138 8.07 -12.92 -2.51
CA LEU A 138 8.19 -14.38 -2.45
C LEU A 138 6.80 -15.06 -2.52
N TYR A 139 5.75 -14.44 -1.97
CA TYR A 139 4.36 -14.88 -2.17
C TYR A 139 3.97 -14.86 -3.65
N SER A 140 4.24 -13.75 -4.36
CA SER A 140 3.94 -13.65 -5.80
C SER A 140 4.77 -14.64 -6.64
N TYR A 141 6.03 -14.88 -6.25
CA TYR A 141 6.91 -15.87 -6.88
C TYR A 141 6.39 -17.30 -6.69
N LYS A 142 5.92 -17.67 -5.48
CA LYS A 142 5.26 -18.95 -5.21
C LYS A 142 4.04 -19.13 -6.12
N ASP A 143 3.09 -18.18 -6.06
CA ASP A 143 1.83 -18.24 -6.81
C ASP A 143 2.06 -18.40 -8.32
N VAL A 144 2.91 -17.57 -8.91
CA VAL A 144 3.11 -17.56 -10.37
C VAL A 144 3.84 -18.81 -10.86
N ASN A 145 4.83 -19.33 -10.10
CA ASN A 145 5.46 -20.60 -10.44
C ASN A 145 4.53 -21.81 -10.22
N MET A 146 3.64 -21.75 -9.23
CA MET A 146 2.57 -22.74 -9.02
C MET A 146 1.60 -22.75 -10.21
N TRP A 147 1.08 -21.58 -10.63
CA TRP A 147 0.23 -21.47 -11.83
C TRP A 147 0.95 -21.93 -13.11
N CYS A 148 2.26 -21.65 -13.26
CA CYS A 148 3.03 -22.16 -14.39
C CYS A 148 3.21 -23.69 -14.37
N ARG A 149 3.37 -24.31 -13.19
CA ARG A 149 3.38 -25.78 -13.00
C ARG A 149 2.00 -26.40 -13.30
N GLU A 150 0.92 -25.78 -12.83
CA GLU A 150 -0.45 -26.18 -13.17
C GLU A 150 -0.67 -26.15 -14.69
N LEU A 151 -0.36 -25.02 -15.36
CA LEU A 151 -0.50 -24.89 -16.81
C LEU A 151 0.40 -25.84 -17.60
N SER A 152 1.61 -26.17 -17.13
CA SER A 152 2.47 -27.14 -17.82
C SER A 152 1.93 -28.56 -17.71
N THR A 153 1.45 -28.98 -16.53
CA THR A 153 0.82 -30.31 -16.37
C THR A 153 -0.50 -30.43 -17.16
N VAL A 154 -1.31 -29.37 -17.24
CA VAL A 154 -2.52 -29.34 -18.10
C VAL A 154 -2.15 -29.42 -19.58
N LYS A 155 -1.10 -28.72 -20.03
CA LYS A 155 -0.60 -28.84 -21.41
C LYS A 155 -0.10 -30.26 -21.72
N ALA A 156 0.66 -30.87 -20.81
CA ALA A 156 1.14 -32.25 -20.96
C ALA A 156 -0.04 -33.24 -21.03
N LYS A 157 -1.03 -33.13 -20.13
CA LYS A 157 -2.26 -33.95 -20.14
C LYS A 157 -3.11 -33.73 -21.40
N LYS A 158 -3.10 -32.54 -21.99
CA LYS A 158 -3.78 -32.28 -23.28
C LYS A 158 -3.01 -32.90 -24.45
N LEU A 159 -1.68 -32.74 -24.48
CA LEU A 159 -0.83 -33.31 -25.54
C LEU A 159 -0.89 -34.84 -25.54
N ALA A 160 -0.85 -35.48 -24.37
CA ALA A 160 -1.01 -36.92 -24.21
C ALA A 160 -2.41 -37.45 -24.60
N ARG A 161 -3.41 -36.58 -24.74
CA ARG A 161 -4.75 -36.92 -25.27
C ARG A 161 -4.90 -36.62 -26.76
N SER A 162 -3.99 -35.86 -27.37
CA SER A 162 -3.97 -35.59 -28.81
C SER A 162 -2.93 -36.47 -29.49
N LEU A 163 -3.33 -37.67 -29.91
CA LEU A 163 -2.53 -38.65 -30.66
C LEU A 163 -2.22 -38.23 -32.12
N SER A 164 -2.29 -36.94 -32.42
CA SER A 164 -1.97 -36.33 -33.72
C SER A 164 -0.87 -35.29 -33.53
N CYS A 165 0.29 -35.52 -34.15
CA CYS A 165 1.48 -34.70 -33.99
C CYS A 165 1.24 -33.25 -34.46
N PRO A 166 1.33 -32.24 -33.57
CA PRO A 166 1.53 -30.87 -34.01
C PRO A 166 2.99 -30.75 -34.46
N SER A 167 3.23 -30.56 -35.76
CA SER A 167 4.57 -30.31 -36.28
C SER A 167 5.21 -29.13 -35.53
N ALA A 168 6.52 -29.22 -35.26
CA ALA A 168 7.23 -28.27 -34.41
C ALA A 168 7.13 -26.85 -35.00
N GLN A 169 6.34 -25.98 -34.35
CA GLN A 169 6.21 -24.59 -34.78
C GLN A 169 7.55 -23.86 -34.59
N HIS A 170 8.24 -23.69 -35.71
CA HIS A 170 9.50 -22.99 -35.82
C HIS A 170 9.28 -21.50 -35.48
N LEU A 171 9.49 -21.13 -34.21
CA LEU A 171 9.37 -19.75 -33.72
C LEU A 171 10.58 -18.93 -34.19
N ASN A 172 10.57 -18.58 -35.47
CA ASN A 172 11.59 -17.76 -36.11
C ASN A 172 11.64 -16.35 -35.51
N GLY A 173 12.86 -15.83 -35.32
CA GLY A 173 13.16 -14.39 -35.43
C GLY A 173 12.62 -13.43 -34.37
N GLY A 174 12.06 -13.90 -33.25
CA GLY A 174 11.61 -13.04 -32.14
C GLY A 174 12.27 -13.40 -30.81
N ASP A 175 12.44 -12.41 -29.92
CA ASP A 175 13.06 -12.55 -28.59
C ASP A 175 12.74 -13.89 -27.91
N ARG A 176 13.80 -14.62 -27.50
CA ARG A 176 13.69 -15.88 -26.74
C ARG A 176 13.06 -15.62 -25.36
N LYS A 177 11.72 -15.63 -25.31
CA LYS A 177 10.94 -15.51 -24.08
C LYS A 177 11.20 -16.71 -23.17
N VAL A 178 11.46 -16.43 -21.90
CA VAL A 178 11.73 -17.44 -20.88
C VAL A 178 10.43 -18.18 -20.57
N CYS A 179 10.45 -19.51 -20.69
CA CYS A 179 9.34 -20.39 -20.39
C CYS A 179 9.68 -21.29 -19.19
N TYR A 180 8.70 -21.61 -18.35
CA TYR A 180 8.84 -22.57 -17.27
C TYR A 180 9.26 -23.95 -17.81
N PRO A 181 10.24 -24.66 -17.20
CA PRO A 181 10.92 -24.35 -15.93
C PRO A 181 12.18 -23.45 -16.04
N GLY A 182 12.56 -23.00 -17.24
CA GLY A 182 13.78 -22.24 -17.50
C GLY A 182 13.87 -20.85 -16.85
N ASN A 183 12.83 -20.40 -16.15
CA ASN A 183 12.83 -19.17 -15.33
C ASN A 183 13.34 -19.39 -13.88
N LEU A 184 13.59 -20.64 -13.48
CA LEU A 184 14.03 -21.01 -12.13
C LEU A 184 15.55 -20.80 -11.95
N THR A 185 16.06 -19.63 -12.35
CA THR A 185 17.47 -19.27 -12.19
C THR A 185 17.68 -18.33 -11.00
N ILE A 186 18.81 -18.48 -10.31
CA ILE A 186 19.23 -17.58 -9.22
C ILE A 186 19.31 -16.12 -9.71
N ARG A 187 19.71 -15.92 -10.98
CA ARG A 187 19.80 -14.61 -11.63
C ARG A 187 18.43 -13.92 -11.77
N ASP A 188 17.42 -14.65 -12.22
CA ASP A 188 16.07 -14.11 -12.42
C ASP A 188 15.35 -13.88 -11.09
N MET A 189 15.61 -14.74 -10.10
CA MET A 189 15.17 -14.54 -8.71
C MET A 189 15.75 -13.25 -8.12
N TYR A 190 17.07 -13.06 -8.13
CA TYR A 190 17.67 -11.81 -7.63
C TYR A 190 17.24 -10.59 -8.43
N TYR A 191 17.07 -10.71 -9.75
CA TYR A 191 16.53 -9.61 -10.56
C TYR A 191 15.14 -9.18 -10.05
N PHE A 192 14.24 -10.13 -9.79
CA PHE A 192 12.92 -9.83 -9.23
C PHE A 192 12.98 -9.29 -7.80
N VAL A 193 13.89 -9.79 -6.96
CA VAL A 193 14.13 -9.28 -5.59
C VAL A 193 14.48 -7.80 -5.60
N PHE A 194 15.27 -7.32 -6.55
CA PHE A 194 15.60 -5.88 -6.67
C PHE A 194 14.63 -5.06 -7.55
N ALA A 195 13.88 -5.67 -8.47
CA ALA A 195 12.97 -4.96 -9.37
C ALA A 195 11.88 -4.15 -8.61
N PRO A 196 11.49 -2.94 -9.08
CA PRO A 196 10.51 -2.08 -8.38
C PRO A 196 9.05 -2.53 -8.59
N THR A 197 8.78 -3.83 -8.48
CA THR A 197 7.46 -4.46 -8.54
C THR A 197 7.32 -5.53 -7.45
N LEU A 198 6.10 -5.76 -6.97
CA LEU A 198 5.76 -6.86 -6.06
C LEU A 198 5.16 -8.07 -6.81
N CYS A 199 4.77 -7.90 -8.08
CA CYS A 199 4.24 -8.97 -8.92
C CYS A 199 5.36 -9.66 -9.70
N TYR A 200 5.48 -10.98 -9.59
CA TYR A 200 6.40 -11.77 -10.42
C TYR A 200 5.81 -12.02 -11.82
N GLU A 201 6.63 -11.92 -12.85
CA GLU A 201 6.35 -12.38 -14.21
C GLU A 201 7.63 -12.97 -14.82
N LEU A 202 7.49 -14.01 -15.66
CA LEU A 202 8.64 -14.69 -16.26
C LEU A 202 9.43 -13.79 -17.23
N ASN A 203 8.78 -12.78 -17.82
CA ASN A 203 9.34 -11.92 -18.86
C ASN A 203 8.98 -10.45 -18.61
N PHE A 204 9.68 -9.81 -17.68
CA PHE A 204 9.48 -8.38 -17.40
C PHE A 204 9.84 -7.50 -18.62
N PRO A 205 9.05 -6.44 -18.92
CA PRO A 205 9.41 -5.47 -19.95
C PRO A 205 10.73 -4.77 -19.61
N ARG A 206 11.59 -4.57 -20.62
CA ARG A 206 12.93 -3.99 -20.45
C ARG A 206 13.08 -2.65 -21.17
N SER A 207 13.83 -1.73 -20.56
CA SER A 207 14.38 -0.56 -21.25
C SER A 207 15.62 -0.97 -22.07
N PRO A 208 15.80 -0.50 -23.32
CA PRO A 208 16.90 -0.97 -24.18
C PRO A 208 18.29 -0.58 -23.65
N LYS A 209 18.43 0.68 -23.21
CA LYS A 209 19.66 1.25 -22.63
C LYS A 209 19.37 2.00 -21.34
N ILE A 210 20.39 2.14 -20.48
CA ILE A 210 20.33 2.96 -19.26
C ILE A 210 20.53 4.43 -19.66
N ARG A 211 19.61 5.29 -19.25
CA ARG A 211 19.67 6.75 -19.49
C ARG A 211 20.42 7.43 -18.34
N THR A 212 21.74 7.59 -18.49
CA THR A 212 22.62 8.16 -17.44
C THR A 212 22.20 9.56 -16.98
N SER A 213 21.81 10.46 -17.89
CA SER A 213 21.31 11.80 -17.54
C SER A 213 20.01 11.77 -16.73
N PHE A 214 19.09 10.86 -17.05
CA PHE A 214 17.89 10.62 -16.25
C PHE A 214 18.26 10.05 -14.86
N LEU A 215 19.14 9.05 -14.81
CA LEU A 215 19.60 8.43 -13.57
C LEU A 215 20.25 9.45 -12.61
N LEU A 216 21.14 10.30 -13.12
CA LEU A 216 21.78 11.38 -12.36
C LEU A 216 20.76 12.42 -11.87
N ARG A 217 19.79 12.81 -12.70
CA ARG A 217 18.69 13.70 -12.29
C ARG A 217 17.84 13.09 -11.18
N ARG A 218 17.50 11.80 -11.27
CA ARG A 218 16.78 11.08 -10.20
C ARG A 218 17.59 11.04 -8.91
N LEU A 219 18.90 10.78 -8.98
CA LEU A 219 19.80 10.76 -7.82
C LEU A 219 19.88 12.13 -7.13
N PHE A 220 20.04 13.21 -7.90
CA PHE A 220 20.01 14.58 -7.35
C PHE A 220 18.68 14.87 -6.65
N GLU A 221 17.54 14.59 -7.30
CA GLU A 221 16.21 14.75 -6.68
C GLU A 221 16.04 13.92 -5.40
N MET A 222 16.57 12.69 -5.36
CA MET A 222 16.55 11.84 -4.16
C MET A 222 17.30 12.51 -2.99
N VAL A 223 18.51 13.02 -3.23
CA VAL A 223 19.31 13.70 -2.20
C VAL A 223 18.65 15.01 -1.76
N SER A 224 18.23 15.86 -2.70
CA SER A 224 17.58 17.14 -2.40
C SER A 224 16.27 16.97 -1.64
N LYS A 225 15.41 16.02 -2.05
CA LYS A 225 14.13 15.77 -1.36
C LYS A 225 14.35 15.11 0.01
N LYS A 226 15.34 14.23 0.19
CA LYS A 226 15.69 13.67 1.50
C LYS A 226 16.21 14.74 2.47
N LYS A 227 17.08 15.66 2.02
CA LYS A 227 17.55 16.80 2.84
C LYS A 227 16.40 17.75 3.20
N ASN A 228 15.51 18.06 2.25
CA ASN A 228 14.33 18.88 2.50
C ASN A 228 13.39 18.23 3.53
N MET A 229 13.05 16.95 3.35
CA MET A 229 12.23 16.17 4.29
C MET A 229 12.79 16.18 5.72
N LEU A 230 14.12 16.07 5.86
CA LEU A 230 14.79 16.11 7.16
C LEU A 230 14.78 17.51 7.80
N SER A 231 15.07 18.55 7.01
CA SER A 231 14.97 19.96 7.45
C SER A 231 13.55 20.30 7.91
N PHE A 232 12.54 19.86 7.14
CA PHE A 232 11.14 20.12 7.44
C PHE A 232 10.68 19.41 8.73
N LEU A 233 11.17 18.18 8.99
CA LEU A 233 10.93 17.47 10.23
C LEU A 233 11.52 18.22 11.45
N PHE A 234 12.79 18.62 11.38
CA PHE A 234 13.45 19.30 12.51
C PHE A 234 12.93 20.73 12.75
N GLN A 235 12.69 21.51 11.70
CA GLN A 235 12.36 22.94 11.82
C GLN A 235 10.88 23.19 12.11
N TRP A 236 9.96 22.30 11.68
CA TRP A 236 8.51 22.51 11.79
C TRP A 236 7.81 21.45 12.62
N MET A 237 7.99 20.16 12.31
CA MET A 237 7.26 19.09 13.00
C MET A 237 7.65 18.97 14.47
N ILE A 238 8.94 18.90 14.79
CA ILE A 238 9.41 18.67 16.15
C ILE A 238 9.02 19.80 17.13
N PRO A 239 9.19 21.10 16.80
CA PRO A 239 8.73 22.19 17.68
C PRO A 239 7.20 22.22 17.86
N ILE A 240 6.42 21.85 16.83
CA ILE A 240 4.96 21.75 16.95
C ILE A 240 4.56 20.59 17.87
N ILE A 241 5.22 19.43 17.74
CA ILE A 241 5.02 18.28 18.64
C ILE A 241 5.36 18.68 20.08
N GLN A 242 6.57 19.21 20.34
CA GLN A 242 7.01 19.63 21.68
C GLN A 242 6.07 20.67 22.31
N SER A 243 5.56 21.63 21.53
CA SER A 243 4.57 22.62 22.00
C SER A 243 3.10 22.13 22.04
N SER A 244 2.88 20.85 21.72
CA SER A 244 1.58 20.16 21.85
C SER A 244 1.54 19.17 23.02
N MET A 245 2.66 18.89 23.69
CA MET A 245 2.71 17.89 24.77
C MET A 245 1.92 18.32 26.01
N LYS A 246 2.03 19.59 26.45
CA LYS A 246 1.29 20.07 27.64
C LYS A 246 -0.23 20.05 27.46
N PRO A 247 -0.83 20.57 26.36
CA PRO A 247 -2.28 20.52 26.18
C PRO A 247 -2.86 19.12 25.93
N LEU A 248 -2.02 18.10 25.71
CA LEU A 248 -2.44 16.70 25.71
C LEU A 248 -2.61 16.16 27.14
N GLU A 249 -1.75 16.59 28.06
CA GLU A 249 -1.79 16.22 29.48
C GLU A 249 -3.04 16.79 30.18
N ASP A 250 -3.42 18.03 29.83
CA ASP A 250 -4.64 18.71 30.31
C ASP A 250 -5.95 18.08 29.77
N MET A 251 -5.89 17.14 28.82
CA MET A 251 -7.03 16.54 28.10
C MET A 251 -7.99 17.53 27.40
N ASP A 252 -7.54 18.76 27.13
CA ASP A 252 -8.32 19.83 26.48
C ASP A 252 -8.61 19.52 24.99
N LEU A 253 -9.72 18.83 24.70
CA LEU A 253 -10.15 18.47 23.33
C LEU A 253 -10.13 19.67 22.35
N SER A 254 -10.50 20.85 22.86
CA SER A 254 -10.39 22.16 22.19
C SER A 254 -8.96 22.44 21.71
N ARG A 255 -7.99 22.45 22.64
CA ARG A 255 -6.58 22.75 22.38
C ARG A 255 -5.92 21.64 21.55
N MET A 256 -6.27 20.37 21.82
CA MET A 256 -5.83 19.23 21.02
C MET A 256 -6.24 19.37 19.55
N THR A 257 -7.46 19.85 19.26
CA THR A 257 -7.93 20.05 17.89
C THR A 257 -7.19 21.21 17.18
N GLU A 258 -6.93 22.32 17.89
CA GLU A 258 -6.13 23.43 17.36
C GLU A 258 -4.68 23.01 17.06
N ARG A 259 -4.06 22.23 17.96
CA ARG A 259 -2.73 21.65 17.76
C ARG A 259 -2.69 20.59 16.65
N LEU A 260 -3.71 19.74 16.53
CA LEU A 260 -3.84 18.77 15.44
C LEU A 260 -3.86 19.46 14.07
N LEU A 261 -4.67 20.53 13.90
CA LEU A 261 -4.71 21.31 12.67
C LEU A 261 -3.36 21.99 12.38
N ARG A 262 -2.68 22.51 13.41
CA ARG A 262 -1.34 23.10 13.29
C ARG A 262 -0.27 22.08 12.88
N LEU A 263 -0.39 20.83 13.30
CA LEU A 263 0.47 19.71 12.88
C LEU A 263 0.09 19.18 11.48
N ALA A 264 -1.18 19.33 11.08
CA ALA A 264 -1.71 18.67 9.89
C ALA A 264 -1.11 19.15 8.57
N VAL A 265 -1.02 20.47 8.39
CA VAL A 265 -0.39 21.08 7.19
C VAL A 265 1.08 20.65 7.06
N PRO A 266 1.93 20.76 8.10
CA PRO A 266 3.29 20.21 8.08
C PRO A 266 3.35 18.71 7.77
N ASN A 267 2.58 17.87 8.48
CA ASN A 267 2.61 16.42 8.29
C ASN A 267 2.21 16.02 6.86
N HIS A 268 1.21 16.69 6.29
CA HIS A 268 0.78 16.44 4.92
C HIS A 268 1.85 16.82 3.89
N LEU A 269 2.49 17.99 4.05
CA LEU A 269 3.60 18.40 3.18
C LEU A 269 4.79 17.44 3.25
N LEU A 270 5.11 16.94 4.45
CA LEU A 270 6.13 15.90 4.65
C LEU A 270 5.77 14.61 3.88
N TRP A 271 4.51 14.18 3.94
CA TRP A 271 3.98 13.02 3.20
C TRP A 271 4.03 13.20 1.67
N LEU A 272 3.74 14.40 1.15
CA LEU A 272 3.87 14.72 -0.28
C LEU A 272 5.34 14.67 -0.75
N ILE A 273 6.27 15.19 0.06
CA ILE A 273 7.71 15.12 -0.20
C ILE A 273 8.19 13.66 -0.18
N PHE A 274 7.77 12.87 0.81
CA PHE A 274 8.06 11.45 0.91
C PHE A 274 7.51 10.66 -0.28
N PHE A 275 6.26 10.90 -0.69
CA PHE A 275 5.65 10.26 -1.85
C PHE A 275 6.48 10.48 -3.12
N TYR A 276 6.85 11.74 -3.40
CA TYR A 276 7.68 12.08 -4.57
C TYR A 276 9.08 11.45 -4.47
N TRP A 277 9.71 11.55 -3.30
CA TRP A 277 11.05 10.98 -3.05
C TRP A 277 11.08 9.46 -3.26
N PHE A 278 10.10 8.74 -2.74
CA PHE A 278 10.03 7.27 -2.80
C PHE A 278 9.45 6.78 -4.13
N PHE A 279 8.16 6.98 -4.37
CA PHE A 279 7.43 6.39 -5.50
C PHE A 279 7.80 6.99 -6.86
N HIS A 280 8.26 8.24 -6.90
CA HIS A 280 8.77 8.82 -8.14
C HIS A 280 10.30 8.69 -8.24
N SER A 281 11.08 9.46 -7.49
CA SER A 281 12.53 9.55 -7.75
C SER A 281 13.26 8.23 -7.45
N SER A 282 13.05 7.61 -6.29
CA SER A 282 13.73 6.36 -5.89
C SER A 282 13.30 5.16 -6.74
N MET A 283 11.99 4.92 -6.94
CA MET A 283 11.55 3.79 -7.76
C MET A 283 11.95 3.93 -9.23
N ASN A 284 12.01 5.16 -9.79
CA ASN A 284 12.53 5.36 -11.15
C ASN A 284 14.05 5.21 -11.25
N PHE A 285 14.81 5.57 -10.22
CA PHE A 285 16.26 5.31 -10.15
C PHE A 285 16.52 3.80 -10.20
N THR A 286 15.86 3.03 -9.33
CA THR A 286 15.96 1.55 -9.31
C THR A 286 15.47 0.93 -10.62
N ALA A 287 14.40 1.47 -11.23
CA ALA A 287 13.91 1.00 -12.53
C ALA A 287 14.92 1.24 -13.67
N GLU A 288 15.51 2.44 -13.76
CA GLU A 288 16.49 2.77 -14.79
C GLU A 288 17.75 1.92 -14.64
N LEU A 289 18.27 1.77 -13.41
CA LEU A 289 19.43 0.93 -13.08
C LEU A 289 19.22 -0.54 -13.47
N LEU A 290 18.03 -1.08 -13.19
CA LEU A 290 17.66 -2.47 -13.50
C LEU A 290 17.09 -2.65 -14.93
N ARG A 291 17.09 -1.60 -15.75
CA ARG A 291 16.44 -1.55 -17.08
C ARG A 291 14.99 -2.07 -17.06
N PHE A 292 14.21 -1.74 -16.02
CA PHE A 292 12.82 -2.13 -15.87
C PHE A 292 11.88 -1.19 -16.64
N GLY A 293 10.99 -1.77 -17.46
CA GLY A 293 10.16 -1.04 -18.41
C GLY A 293 8.82 -0.54 -17.88
N ASP A 294 8.24 -1.15 -16.84
CA ASP A 294 6.97 -0.69 -16.25
C ASP A 294 7.24 0.32 -15.13
N ARG A 295 7.12 1.61 -15.44
CA ARG A 295 7.39 2.70 -14.49
C ARG A 295 6.11 3.35 -13.95
N GLN A 296 4.97 2.69 -14.08
CA GLN A 296 3.70 3.13 -13.49
C GLN A 296 3.62 2.68 -12.02
N PHE A 297 4.40 3.33 -11.15
CA PHE A 297 4.37 3.09 -9.70
C PHE A 297 3.16 3.74 -9.01
N TYR A 298 2.56 4.72 -9.67
CA TYR A 298 1.38 5.47 -9.25
C TYR A 298 0.62 5.97 -10.50
N LYS A 299 -0.58 6.51 -10.29
CA LYS A 299 -1.40 7.25 -11.26
C LYS A 299 -1.82 8.62 -10.66
N ASP A 300 -2.75 9.33 -11.29
CA ASP A 300 -3.21 10.66 -10.89
C ASP A 300 -4.17 10.63 -9.70
N TRP A 301 -3.72 10.05 -8.59
CA TRP A 301 -4.45 9.95 -7.33
C TRP A 301 -4.83 11.32 -6.74
N TRP A 302 -4.16 12.40 -7.11
CA TRP A 302 -4.51 13.78 -6.74
C TRP A 302 -5.86 14.24 -7.33
N ASN A 303 -6.29 13.65 -8.45
CA ASN A 303 -7.60 13.88 -9.08
C ASN A 303 -8.69 12.92 -8.56
N SER A 304 -8.43 12.15 -7.50
CA SER A 304 -9.37 11.15 -6.98
C SER A 304 -10.67 11.78 -6.47
N GLU A 305 -11.81 11.48 -7.11
CA GLU A 305 -13.14 11.90 -6.60
C GLU A 305 -13.66 11.00 -5.48
N THR A 306 -13.06 9.83 -5.26
CA THR A 306 -13.44 8.89 -4.20
C THR A 306 -12.21 8.30 -3.50
N VAL A 307 -12.37 8.01 -2.21
CA VAL A 307 -11.36 7.34 -1.38
C VAL A 307 -10.95 6.00 -2.00
N THR A 308 -11.89 5.25 -2.57
CA THR A 308 -11.63 4.01 -3.32
C THR A 308 -10.72 4.22 -4.53
N TYR A 309 -10.90 5.29 -5.30
CA TYR A 309 -10.01 5.61 -6.42
C TYR A 309 -8.61 6.01 -5.93
N PHE A 310 -8.49 6.78 -4.83
CA PHE A 310 -7.20 7.09 -4.22
C PHE A 310 -6.40 5.82 -3.87
N TRP A 311 -7.00 4.91 -3.10
CA TRP A 311 -6.33 3.69 -2.63
C TRP A 311 -5.91 2.72 -3.75
N GLN A 312 -6.55 2.79 -4.93
CA GLN A 312 -6.17 2.03 -6.13
C GLN A 312 -5.01 2.66 -6.92
N ASN A 313 -4.78 3.97 -6.79
CA ASN A 313 -3.92 4.73 -7.71
C ASN A 313 -2.67 5.36 -7.06
N TRP A 314 -2.59 5.45 -5.73
CA TRP A 314 -1.40 5.98 -5.04
C TRP A 314 -0.17 5.05 -5.12
N ASN A 315 -0.36 3.74 -4.91
CA ASN A 315 0.70 2.72 -4.87
C ASN A 315 0.29 1.52 -5.73
N ILE A 316 0.59 1.63 -7.03
CA ILE A 316 0.23 0.64 -8.05
C ILE A 316 0.91 -0.73 -7.82
N PRO A 317 2.18 -0.84 -7.34
CA PRO A 317 2.78 -2.13 -7.01
C PRO A 317 2.01 -2.92 -5.94
N VAL A 318 1.62 -2.28 -4.83
CA VAL A 318 0.80 -2.93 -3.79
C VAL A 318 -0.62 -3.19 -4.29
N HIS A 319 -1.24 -2.23 -4.99
CA HIS A 319 -2.58 -2.44 -5.54
C HIS A 319 -2.63 -3.61 -6.54
N LYS A 320 -1.68 -3.70 -7.49
CA LYS A 320 -1.55 -4.83 -8.43
C LYS A 320 -1.37 -6.15 -7.69
N TRP A 321 -0.56 -6.18 -6.63
CA TRP A 321 -0.34 -7.38 -5.82
C TRP A 321 -1.64 -7.82 -5.12
N CYS A 322 -2.28 -6.92 -4.35
CA CYS A 322 -3.54 -7.21 -3.66
C CYS A 322 -4.64 -7.66 -4.65
N LEU A 323 -4.72 -7.02 -5.82
CA LEU A 323 -5.68 -7.38 -6.87
C LEU A 323 -5.42 -8.78 -7.44
N ARG A 324 -4.15 -9.15 -7.68
CA ARG A 324 -3.76 -10.40 -8.37
C ARG A 324 -3.68 -11.61 -7.45
N HIS A 325 -3.15 -11.43 -6.24
CA HIS A 325 -2.78 -12.51 -5.31
C HIS A 325 -3.74 -12.69 -4.13
N PHE A 326 -4.62 -11.73 -3.86
CA PHE A 326 -5.56 -11.80 -2.74
C PHE A 326 -7.02 -11.66 -3.20
N TYR A 327 -7.38 -10.51 -3.78
CA TYR A 327 -8.74 -10.17 -4.18
C TYR A 327 -9.31 -11.08 -5.28
N LYS A 328 -8.60 -11.26 -6.41
CA LYS A 328 -9.05 -12.16 -7.48
C LYS A 328 -9.17 -13.63 -7.03
N PRO A 329 -8.22 -14.20 -6.26
CA PRO A 329 -8.40 -15.52 -5.64
C PRO A 329 -9.61 -15.63 -4.71
N LEU A 330 -9.91 -14.63 -3.87
CA LEU A 330 -11.13 -14.62 -3.04
C LEU A 330 -12.40 -14.63 -3.89
N LEU A 331 -12.51 -13.76 -4.90
CA LEU A 331 -13.66 -13.76 -5.82
C LEU A 331 -13.84 -15.11 -6.55
N ARG A 332 -12.74 -15.75 -6.98
CA ARG A 332 -12.77 -17.09 -7.61
C ARG A 332 -13.24 -18.20 -6.67
N ARG A 333 -13.12 -18.00 -5.35
CA ARG A 333 -13.64 -18.92 -4.32
C ARG A 333 -15.10 -18.62 -3.92
N GLY A 334 -15.77 -17.68 -4.60
CA GLY A 334 -17.18 -17.35 -4.37
C GLY A 334 -17.43 -16.25 -3.33
N PHE A 335 -16.39 -15.65 -2.74
CA PHE A 335 -16.58 -14.55 -1.79
C PHE A 335 -17.15 -13.29 -2.48
N SER A 336 -18.00 -12.56 -1.76
CA SER A 336 -18.61 -11.33 -2.29
C SER A 336 -17.58 -10.22 -2.52
N LYS A 337 -17.90 -9.25 -3.37
CA LYS A 337 -17.05 -8.07 -3.64
C LYS A 337 -16.74 -7.28 -2.37
N MET A 338 -17.75 -7.07 -1.52
CA MET A 338 -17.61 -6.32 -0.27
C MET A 338 -16.71 -7.05 0.73
N VAL A 339 -16.94 -8.34 0.96
CA VAL A 339 -16.07 -9.16 1.85
C VAL A 339 -14.63 -9.19 1.32
N SER A 340 -14.45 -9.35 0.01
CA SER A 340 -13.13 -9.35 -0.63
C SER A 340 -12.44 -7.99 -0.54
N GLN A 341 -13.17 -6.87 -0.57
CA GLN A 341 -12.64 -5.51 -0.35
C GLN A 341 -12.24 -5.30 1.10
N SER A 342 -13.13 -5.61 2.06
CA SER A 342 -12.84 -5.49 3.50
C SER A 342 -11.65 -6.35 3.92
N ALA A 343 -11.49 -7.55 3.36
CA ALA A 343 -10.34 -8.42 3.61
C ALA A 343 -9.01 -7.80 3.09
N VAL A 344 -9.02 -7.10 1.94
CA VAL A 344 -7.84 -6.35 1.45
C VAL A 344 -7.51 -5.18 2.39
N PHE A 345 -8.52 -4.46 2.88
CA PHE A 345 -8.31 -3.38 3.86
C PHE A 345 -7.79 -3.91 5.20
N PHE A 346 -8.31 -5.02 5.71
CA PHE A 346 -7.83 -5.68 6.93
C PHE A 346 -6.37 -6.12 6.80
N LEU A 347 -6.00 -6.78 5.68
CA LEU A 347 -4.61 -7.17 5.40
C LEU A 347 -3.68 -5.94 5.30
N SER A 348 -4.16 -4.85 4.70
CA SER A 348 -3.44 -3.59 4.65
C SER A 348 -3.25 -2.98 6.05
N ALA A 349 -4.32 -2.95 6.86
CA ALA A 349 -4.33 -2.42 8.22
C ALA A 349 -3.35 -3.19 9.13
N PHE A 350 -3.31 -4.53 9.02
CA PHE A 350 -2.31 -5.36 9.69
C PHE A 350 -0.87 -4.93 9.35
N PHE A 351 -0.54 -4.75 8.07
CA PHE A 351 0.82 -4.32 7.69
C PHE A 351 1.14 -2.87 8.08
N HIS A 352 0.16 -1.96 8.08
CA HIS A 352 0.39 -0.59 8.58
C HIS A 352 0.64 -0.59 10.10
N GLU A 353 -0.14 -1.34 10.87
CA GLU A 353 0.09 -1.49 12.31
C GLU A 353 1.44 -2.16 12.58
N TYR A 354 1.77 -3.26 11.89
CA TYR A 354 3.05 -3.98 12.04
C TYR A 354 4.27 -3.08 11.78
N LEU A 355 4.22 -2.22 10.76
CA LEU A 355 5.32 -1.32 10.41
C LEU A 355 5.46 -0.10 11.34
N VAL A 356 4.45 0.19 12.18
CA VAL A 356 4.44 1.34 13.11
C VAL A 356 4.59 0.89 14.58
N SER A 357 3.77 -0.07 15.01
CA SER A 357 3.75 -0.58 16.39
C SER A 357 5.03 -1.30 16.80
N VAL A 358 5.58 -2.19 15.95
CA VAL A 358 6.73 -3.02 16.30
C VAL A 358 8.01 -2.17 16.49
N PRO A 359 8.37 -1.21 15.62
CA PRO A 359 9.54 -0.36 15.84
C PRO A 359 9.39 0.65 16.97
N LEU A 360 8.15 1.08 17.27
CA LEU A 360 7.85 1.96 18.42
C LEU A 360 7.66 1.17 19.73
N ARG A 361 7.55 -0.16 19.67
CA ARG A 361 7.20 -1.08 20.78
C ARG A 361 5.82 -0.80 21.41
N MET A 362 4.86 -0.33 20.60
CA MET A 362 3.57 0.20 21.06
C MET A 362 2.36 -0.41 20.32
N PHE A 363 1.70 -1.37 20.95
CA PHE A 363 0.61 -2.15 20.36
C PHE A 363 -0.78 -1.54 20.66
N ARG A 364 -0.96 -0.26 20.33
CA ARG A 364 -2.19 0.52 20.63
C ARG A 364 -3.28 0.42 19.55
N LEU A 365 -3.00 -0.17 18.39
CA LEU A 365 -3.96 -0.39 17.28
C LEU A 365 -4.53 0.89 16.64
N TRP A 366 -3.88 2.04 16.81
CA TRP A 366 -4.31 3.32 16.23
C TRP A 366 -4.23 3.34 14.69
N ALA A 367 -3.14 2.81 14.10
CA ALA A 367 -3.01 2.75 12.65
C ALA A 367 -3.99 1.73 12.03
N PHE A 368 -4.18 0.59 12.69
CA PHE A 368 -5.19 -0.41 12.31
C PHE A 368 -6.59 0.20 12.30
N THR A 369 -6.98 0.87 13.38
CA THR A 369 -8.30 1.50 13.54
C THR A 369 -8.51 2.61 12.50
N GLY A 370 -7.51 3.47 12.28
CA GLY A 370 -7.54 4.51 11.24
C GLY A 370 -7.70 3.94 9.82
N MET A 371 -7.03 2.82 9.51
CA MET A 371 -7.17 2.13 8.22
C MET A 371 -8.53 1.44 8.05
N MET A 372 -9.14 0.94 9.12
CA MET A 372 -10.50 0.35 9.06
C MET A 372 -11.59 1.43 8.97
N ALA A 373 -11.41 2.58 9.61
CA ALA A 373 -12.32 3.74 9.52
C ALA A 373 -12.42 4.33 8.08
N GLN A 374 -11.43 4.06 7.23
CA GLN A 374 -11.49 4.40 5.80
C GLN A 374 -12.61 3.66 5.04
N LEU A 375 -13.10 2.51 5.51
CA LEU A 375 -14.18 1.77 4.86
C LEU A 375 -15.55 2.49 4.96
N PRO A 376 -16.05 2.86 6.16
CA PRO A 376 -17.22 3.74 6.30
C PRO A 376 -17.05 5.07 5.55
N LEU A 377 -15.87 5.69 5.63
CA LEU A 377 -15.61 6.96 4.96
C LEU A 377 -15.66 6.84 3.43
N ALA A 378 -15.12 5.76 2.85
CA ALA A 378 -15.19 5.51 1.43
C ALA A 378 -16.63 5.29 0.94
N TRP A 379 -17.46 4.61 1.74
CA TRP A 379 -18.90 4.48 1.48
C TRP A 379 -19.60 5.84 1.54
N PHE A 380 -19.37 6.63 2.60
CA PHE A 380 -19.97 7.95 2.78
C PHE A 380 -19.61 8.91 1.63
N VAL A 381 -18.31 9.10 1.36
CA VAL A 381 -17.84 9.98 0.27
C VAL A 381 -18.39 9.51 -1.07
N GLY A 382 -18.35 8.21 -1.38
CA GLY A 382 -18.89 7.65 -2.62
C GLY A 382 -20.41 7.70 -2.75
N ARG A 383 -21.15 7.81 -1.65
CA ARG A 383 -22.63 7.88 -1.63
C ARG A 383 -23.14 9.31 -1.76
N PHE A 384 -22.51 10.27 -1.08
CA PHE A 384 -23.01 11.63 -0.89
C PHE A 384 -22.25 12.70 -1.67
N LEU A 385 -20.96 12.50 -2.00
CA LEU A 385 -20.12 13.52 -2.63
C LEU A 385 -19.67 13.08 -4.04
N ARG A 386 -19.53 14.04 -4.95
CA ARG A 386 -19.20 13.82 -6.37
C ARG A 386 -18.36 14.97 -6.93
N GLY A 387 -17.59 14.75 -8.00
CA GLY A 387 -16.82 15.80 -8.65
C GLY A 387 -15.78 16.42 -7.72
N ASN A 388 -15.63 17.75 -7.82
CA ASN A 388 -14.73 18.54 -6.97
C ASN A 388 -14.98 18.32 -5.46
N TYR A 389 -16.23 18.13 -5.02
CA TYR A 389 -16.55 17.93 -3.60
C TYR A 389 -16.08 16.57 -3.08
N GLY A 390 -16.18 15.52 -3.91
CA GLY A 390 -15.59 14.22 -3.59
C GLY A 390 -14.07 14.30 -3.47
N ASN A 391 -13.42 15.00 -4.40
CA ASN A 391 -11.96 15.22 -4.36
C ASN A 391 -11.50 16.07 -3.17
N ALA A 392 -12.26 17.12 -2.80
CA ALA A 392 -12.00 17.88 -1.59
C ALA A 392 -12.12 17.01 -0.32
N ALA A 393 -13.10 16.12 -0.25
CA ALA A 393 -13.27 15.20 0.89
C ALA A 393 -12.10 14.19 1.01
N VAL A 394 -11.59 13.68 -0.12
CA VAL A 394 -10.38 12.84 -0.12
C VAL A 394 -9.18 13.64 0.40
N TRP A 395 -8.97 14.88 -0.07
CA TRP A 395 -7.89 15.73 0.45
C TRP A 395 -8.01 16.00 1.95
N ILE A 396 -9.21 16.34 2.45
CA ILE A 396 -9.46 16.53 3.88
C ILE A 396 -9.12 15.25 4.67
N SER A 397 -9.53 14.07 4.19
CA SER A 397 -9.17 12.79 4.82
C SER A 397 -7.66 12.55 4.86
N LEU A 398 -6.92 12.91 3.80
CA LEU A 398 -5.47 12.73 3.73
C LEU A 398 -4.69 13.75 4.58
N ILE A 399 -5.24 14.95 4.76
CA ILE A 399 -4.62 16.00 5.56
C ILE A 399 -4.88 15.78 7.05
N ILE A 400 -6.08 15.34 7.46
CA ILE A 400 -6.43 15.18 8.89
C ILE A 400 -6.15 13.76 9.43
N GLY A 401 -6.39 12.70 8.66
CA GLY A 401 -6.33 11.32 9.17
C GLY A 401 -4.92 10.83 9.56
N GLN A 402 -3.91 11.16 8.75
CA GLN A 402 -2.52 10.80 9.03
C GLN A 402 -1.93 11.49 10.29
N PRO A 403 -2.03 12.82 10.46
CA PRO A 403 -1.51 13.48 11.66
C PRO A 403 -2.31 13.13 12.93
N PHE A 404 -3.58 12.75 12.83
CA PHE A 404 -4.33 12.23 13.97
C PHE A 404 -3.69 10.94 14.50
N ALA A 405 -3.43 9.96 13.63
CA ALA A 405 -2.74 8.73 14.03
C ALA A 405 -1.33 9.01 14.60
N VAL A 406 -0.56 9.91 13.96
CA VAL A 406 0.77 10.32 14.48
C VAL A 406 0.67 10.95 15.87
N LEU A 407 -0.30 11.84 16.10
CA LEU A 407 -0.50 12.49 17.40
C LEU A 407 -0.82 11.47 18.50
N MET A 408 -1.64 10.46 18.22
CA MET A 408 -1.97 9.40 19.19
C MET A 408 -0.75 8.52 19.53
N TYR A 409 0.07 8.11 18.56
CA TYR A 409 1.31 7.39 18.86
C TYR A 409 2.34 8.27 19.59
N VAL A 410 2.43 9.57 19.28
CA VAL A 410 3.36 10.49 19.97
C VAL A 410 2.91 10.75 21.41
N HIS A 411 1.61 10.92 21.65
CA HIS A 411 1.01 11.01 22.98
C HIS A 411 1.33 9.77 23.81
N ASP A 412 0.94 8.59 23.32
CA ASP A 412 1.09 7.34 24.06
C ASP A 412 2.59 7.00 24.28
N TYR A 413 3.49 7.39 23.37
CA TYR A 413 4.94 7.24 23.54
C TYR A 413 5.43 8.11 24.70
N TYR A 414 4.99 9.37 24.76
CA TYR A 414 5.39 10.32 25.80
C TYR A 414 4.89 9.89 27.18
N VAL A 415 3.62 9.49 27.28
CA VAL A 415 3.04 8.96 28.54
C VAL A 415 3.80 7.73 29.02
N LEU A 416 4.24 6.84 28.12
CA LEU A 416 5.02 5.65 28.50
C LEU A 416 6.46 5.97 28.94
N HIS A 417 7.14 6.95 28.32
CA HIS A 417 8.57 7.18 28.55
C HIS A 417 8.90 8.32 29.53
N PHE A 418 8.02 9.29 29.73
CA PHE A 418 8.30 10.49 30.56
C PHE A 418 7.40 10.63 31.78
N ARG A 419 6.24 9.95 31.83
CA ARG A 419 5.39 9.94 33.03
C ARG A 419 5.89 8.94 34.08
N GLN A 420 6.51 7.84 33.65
CA GLN A 420 7.14 6.84 34.53
C GLN A 420 8.46 7.31 35.19
N GLU A 421 8.90 8.54 34.93
CA GLU A 421 10.02 9.18 35.64
C GLU A 421 9.55 10.18 36.72
N ALA A 422 8.23 10.30 36.94
CA ALA A 422 7.61 11.30 37.82
C ALA A 422 6.72 10.71 38.95
N ASP A 423 6.47 9.39 38.91
CA ASP A 423 5.80 8.58 39.95
C ASP A 423 6.81 7.59 40.57
#